data_AF-A0A7S0TCS2-F1
#
_entry.id   AF-A0A7S0TCS2-F1
#
_cell.length_a   1.000
_cell.length_b   1.000
_cell.length_c   1.000
_cell.angle_alpha   90.00
_cell.angle_beta   90.00
_cell.angle_gamma   90.00
#
_symmetry.space_group_name_H-M   'P 1'
#
loop_
_entity.id
_entity.type
_entity.pdbx_description
1 polymer ?
#
loop_
_entity_poly.entity_id
_entity_poly.type
_entity_poly.pdbx_seq_one_letter_code
_entity_poly.pdbx_strand_id
1 'polypeptide(L)'
;RVRDGRTNDGARRVVVSANVAVRHRIEDRDQEYIRGVTSAWRLGAMSNLDYILALNELAGRGKDRAYYTVVPWVIDFTAPHPFARDGALCGARDLSKTKWRL
;
A
#
# COMPACT_ATOMS: atom_id res chain seq x y z
N ARG A 1 -39.61 31.86 26.95
CA ARG A 1 -38.40 31.72 26.09
C ARG A 1 -38.13 30.21 25.95
N VAL A 2 -38.86 29.53 25.07
CA VAL A 2 -38.76 28.07 24.86
C VAL A 2 -37.64 27.83 23.84
N ARG A 3 -36.59 27.10 24.21
CA ARG A 3 -35.51 26.72 23.30
C ARG A 3 -35.99 25.53 22.47
N ASP A 4 -36.06 25.74 21.15
CA ASP A 4 -36.34 24.72 20.16
C ASP A 4 -35.20 23.67 20.15
N GLY A 5 -35.57 22.42 20.46
CA GLY A 5 -34.65 21.28 20.60
C GLY A 5 -34.62 20.36 19.38
N ARG A 6 -35.19 20.76 18.24
CA ARG A 6 -35.15 19.96 17.00
C ARG A 6 -34.16 20.59 16.02
N THR A 7 -33.11 19.86 15.64
CA THR A 7 -32.49 19.85 14.28
C THR A 7 -31.10 19.20 14.19
N ASN A 8 -30.38 18.95 15.29
CA ASN A 8 -28.99 18.45 15.17
C ASN A 8 -28.84 16.98 14.73
N ASP A 9 -29.84 16.13 14.95
CA ASP A 9 -29.69 14.69 14.73
C ASP A 9 -29.82 14.29 13.24
N GLY A 10 -30.71 14.97 12.51
CA GLY A 10 -30.88 14.77 11.06
C GLY A 10 -29.66 15.24 10.26
N ALA A 11 -29.11 16.41 10.60
CA ALA A 11 -27.91 16.94 9.95
C ALA A 11 -26.68 16.03 10.20
N ARG A 12 -26.51 15.54 11.44
CA ARG A 12 -25.42 14.62 11.79
C ARG A 12 -25.53 13.29 11.04
N ARG A 13 -26.75 12.73 10.93
CA ARG A 13 -26.99 11.48 10.18
C ARG A 13 -26.69 11.62 8.68
N VAL A 14 -27.05 12.74 8.06
CA VAL A 14 -26.75 13.01 6.64
C VAL A 14 -25.25 13.11 6.40
N VAL A 15 -24.52 13.83 7.27
CA VAL A 15 -23.06 13.96 7.17
C VAL A 15 -22.35 12.60 7.35
N VAL A 16 -22.81 11.78 8.30
CA VAL A 16 -22.26 10.42 8.49
C VAL A 16 -22.50 9.56 7.24
N SER A 17 -23.72 9.57 6.69
CA SER A 17 -24.05 8.80 5.48
C SER A 17 -23.24 9.24 4.26
N ALA A 18 -23.03 10.55 4.10
CA ALA A 18 -22.18 11.11 3.04
C ALA A 18 -20.71 10.68 3.22
N ASN A 19 -20.16 10.74 4.43
CA ASN A 19 -18.79 10.30 4.73
C ASN A 19 -18.59 8.81 4.46
N VAL A 20 -19.58 7.97 4.80
CA VAL A 20 -19.53 6.53 4.51
C VAL A 20 -19.54 6.28 3.00
N ALA A 21 -20.40 6.96 2.24
CA ALA A 21 -20.45 6.83 0.78
C ALA A 21 -19.15 7.30 0.10
N VAL A 22 -18.53 8.38 0.60
CA VAL A 22 -17.23 8.86 0.11
C VAL A 22 -16.12 7.84 0.40
N ARG A 23 -16.08 7.25 1.60
CA ARG A 23 -15.12 6.21 1.95
C ARG A 23 -15.24 4.99 1.04
N HIS A 24 -16.46 4.50 0.84
CA HIS A 24 -16.71 3.38 -0.07
C HIS A 24 -16.22 3.66 -1.50
N ARG A 25 -16.46 4.88 -2.01
CA ARG A 25 -15.99 5.26 -3.36
C ARG A 25 -14.47 5.31 -3.46
N ILE A 26 -13.79 5.76 -2.40
CA ILE A 26 -12.32 5.76 -2.34
C ILE A 26 -11.80 4.31 -2.33
N GLU A 27 -12.40 3.45 -1.50
CA GLU A 27 -12.05 2.04 -1.43
C GLU A 27 -12.25 1.34 -2.78
N ASP A 28 -13.37 1.58 -3.48
CA ASP A 28 -13.65 0.99 -4.79
C ASP A 28 -12.61 1.42 -5.84
N ARG A 29 -12.26 2.71 -5.87
CA ARG A 29 -11.23 3.25 -6.78
C ARG A 29 -9.86 2.65 -6.48
N ASP A 30 -9.50 2.56 -5.20
CA ASP A 30 -8.22 2.04 -4.77
C ASP A 30 -8.13 0.52 -5.08
N GLN A 31 -9.24 -0.21 -5.00
CA GLN A 31 -9.36 -1.61 -5.43
C GLN A 31 -9.19 -1.80 -6.94
N GLU A 32 -9.77 -0.91 -7.76
CA GLU A 32 -9.58 -0.94 -9.21
C GLU A 32 -8.12 -0.64 -9.58
N TYR A 33 -7.54 0.39 -8.96
CA TYR A 33 -6.15 0.78 -9.18
C TYR A 33 -5.17 -0.34 -8.81
N ILE A 34 -5.32 -0.96 -7.62
CA ILE A 34 -4.42 -2.06 -7.22
C ILE A 34 -4.50 -3.24 -8.17
N ARG A 35 -5.71 -3.59 -8.66
CA ARG A 35 -5.89 -4.67 -9.65
C ARG A 35 -5.16 -4.35 -10.95
N GLY A 36 -5.24 -3.10 -11.41
CA GLY A 36 -4.55 -2.62 -12.60
C GLY A 36 -3.03 -2.73 -12.49
N VAL A 37 -2.44 -2.14 -11.45
CA VAL A 37 -0.98 -2.16 -11.25
C VAL A 37 -0.45 -3.56 -10.95
N THR A 38 -1.22 -4.40 -10.24
CA THR A 38 -0.87 -5.82 -10.00
C THR A 38 -0.84 -6.60 -11.31
N SER A 39 -1.80 -6.37 -12.20
CA SER A 39 -1.85 -7.02 -13.52
C SER A 39 -0.66 -6.59 -14.38
N ALA A 40 -0.36 -5.29 -14.42
CA ALA A 40 0.78 -4.75 -15.16
C ALA A 40 2.12 -5.32 -14.65
N TRP A 41 2.31 -5.38 -13.33
CA TRP A 41 3.50 -5.97 -12.71
C TRP A 41 3.65 -7.45 -13.04
N ARG A 42 2.58 -8.24 -12.92
CA ARG A 42 2.60 -9.68 -13.25
C ARG A 42 2.93 -9.97 -14.72
N LEU A 43 2.55 -9.07 -15.63
CA LEU A 43 2.86 -9.17 -17.06
C LEU A 43 4.25 -8.62 -17.41
N GLY A 44 4.99 -8.07 -16.44
CA GLY A 44 6.30 -7.45 -16.67
C GLY A 44 6.24 -6.07 -17.32
N ALA A 45 5.05 -5.47 -17.44
CA ALA A 45 4.86 -4.11 -17.97
C ALA A 45 5.20 -3.02 -16.94
N MET A 46 5.46 -3.40 -15.69
CA MET A 46 5.83 -2.52 -14.59
C MET A 46 7.01 -3.13 -13.82
N SER A 47 7.97 -2.30 -13.41
CA SER A 47 9.12 -2.77 -12.64
C SER A 47 8.74 -3.13 -11.21
N ASN A 48 9.56 -3.96 -10.55
CA ASN A 48 9.37 -4.28 -9.13
C ASN A 48 9.38 -3.02 -8.24
N LEU A 49 10.24 -2.04 -8.57
CA LEU A 49 10.34 -0.81 -7.80
C LEU A 49 9.05 0.01 -7.91
N ASP A 50 8.55 0.21 -9.12
CA ASP A 50 7.32 0.98 -9.36
C ASP A 50 6.11 0.34 -8.69
N TYR A 51 6.01 -0.99 -8.75
CA TYR A 51 4.94 -1.72 -8.08
C TYR A 51 4.99 -1.56 -6.55
N ILE A 52 6.18 -1.67 -5.94
CA ILE A 52 6.35 -1.45 -4.49
C ILE A 52 6.00 0.00 -4.11
N LEU A 53 6.35 0.98 -4.93
CA LEU A 53 5.99 2.39 -4.69
C LEU A 53 4.47 2.59 -4.74
N ALA A 54 3.77 2.00 -5.71
CA ALA A 54 2.31 2.04 -5.79
C ALA A 54 1.64 1.40 -4.55
N LEU A 55 2.18 0.28 -4.06
CA LEU A 55 1.72 -0.35 -2.82
C LEU A 55 1.90 0.56 -1.59
N ASN A 56 3.04 1.25 -1.51
CA ASN A 56 3.31 2.18 -0.43
C ASN A 56 2.35 3.38 -0.46
N GLU A 57 2.11 3.95 -1.63
CA GLU A 57 1.18 5.08 -1.79
C GLU A 57 -0.24 4.70 -1.34
N LEU A 58 -0.75 3.54 -1.76
CA LEU A 58 -2.04 3.01 -1.33
C LEU A 58 -2.10 2.73 0.18
N ALA A 59 -0.98 2.35 0.79
CA ALA A 59 -0.87 2.17 2.23
C ALA A 59 -0.73 3.51 2.99
N GLY A 60 -0.84 4.66 2.31
CA GLY A 60 -0.70 5.99 2.90
C GLY A 60 0.74 6.34 3.27
N ARG A 61 1.73 5.67 2.67
CA ARG A 61 3.16 5.94 2.89
C ARG A 61 3.72 6.88 1.84
N GLY A 62 4.60 7.78 2.26
CA GLY A 62 5.19 8.79 1.39
C GLY A 62 6.37 9.51 2.03
N LYS A 63 6.37 10.85 1.96
CA LYS A 63 7.46 11.69 2.47
C LYS A 63 7.29 12.09 3.95
N ASP A 64 6.16 11.77 4.56
CA ASP A 64 5.93 12.03 5.97
C ASP A 64 6.89 11.18 6.83
N ARG A 65 7.51 11.81 7.81
CA ARG A 65 8.47 11.19 8.73
C ARG A 65 7.89 10.00 9.48
N ALA A 66 6.59 10.04 9.79
CA ALA A 66 5.92 8.93 10.46
C ALA A 66 5.61 7.76 9.51
N TYR A 67 5.55 8.01 8.20
CA TYR A 67 5.03 7.06 7.20
C TYR A 67 5.93 6.98 5.96
N TYR A 68 7.25 6.94 6.15
CA TYR A 68 8.17 6.81 5.01
C TYR A 68 7.89 5.56 4.18
N THR A 69 8.10 5.63 2.87
CA THR A 69 8.08 4.45 1.99
C THR A 69 8.97 3.32 2.54
N VAL A 70 8.49 2.08 2.47
CA VAL A 70 9.23 0.88 2.87
C VAL A 70 9.59 0.06 1.64
N VAL A 71 10.86 -0.33 1.57
CA VAL A 71 11.39 -1.25 0.55
C VAL A 71 12.12 -2.41 1.26
N PRO A 72 11.99 -3.65 0.77
CA PRO A 72 12.68 -4.78 1.38
C PRO A 72 14.19 -4.74 1.09
N TRP A 73 14.96 -5.26 2.03
CA TRP A 73 16.37 -5.53 1.81
C TRP A 73 16.51 -6.76 0.89
N VAL A 74 17.15 -6.64 -0.27
CA VAL A 74 17.13 -7.72 -1.28
C VAL A 74 18.42 -8.52 -1.39
N ILE A 75 19.54 -8.04 -0.83
CA ILE A 75 20.86 -8.67 -0.92
C ILE A 75 21.39 -8.91 0.49
N ASP A 76 21.83 -10.12 0.82
CA ASP A 76 22.34 -10.41 2.17
C ASP A 76 23.88 -10.36 2.29
N PHE A 77 24.57 -10.04 1.20
CA PHE A 77 26.03 -9.88 1.11
C PHE A 77 26.82 -11.14 1.46
N THR A 78 26.18 -12.31 1.45
CA THR A 78 26.87 -13.59 1.69
C THR A 78 27.67 -14.08 0.49
N ALA A 79 27.37 -13.57 -0.71
CA ALA A 79 28.08 -13.86 -1.95
C ALA A 79 28.41 -12.57 -2.73
N PRO A 80 29.52 -12.56 -3.51
CA PRO A 80 29.89 -11.40 -4.33
C PRO A 80 28.90 -11.11 -5.46
N HIS A 81 28.21 -12.14 -5.96
CA HIS A 81 27.23 -12.04 -7.04
C HIS A 81 25.90 -12.60 -6.53
N PRO A 82 24.98 -11.76 -6.02
CA PRO A 82 23.73 -12.23 -5.41
C PRO A 82 22.73 -12.79 -6.44
N PHE A 83 22.89 -12.42 -7.71
CA PHE A 83 22.09 -12.89 -8.84
C PHE A 83 23.05 -13.49 -9.89
N ALA A 84 23.18 -14.81 -9.89
CA ALA A 84 24.03 -15.49 -10.84
C ALA A 84 23.35 -15.67 -12.21
N ARG A 85 24.15 -15.87 -13.27
CA ARG A 85 23.67 -15.96 -14.66
C ARG A 85 22.83 -17.22 -14.92
N ASP A 86 23.00 -18.25 -14.10
CA ASP A 86 22.22 -19.49 -14.08
C ASP A 86 20.91 -19.35 -13.29
N GLY A 87 20.63 -18.17 -12.73
CA GLY A 87 19.45 -17.91 -11.90
C GLY A 87 19.63 -18.26 -10.43
N ALA A 88 20.81 -18.70 -9.99
CA ALA A 88 21.05 -18.95 -8.57
C ALA A 88 21.03 -17.64 -7.76
N LEU A 89 20.41 -17.72 -6.58
CA LEU A 89 20.19 -16.61 -5.64
C LEU A 89 21.13 -16.69 -4.43
N CYS A 90 22.41 -16.97 -4.66
CA CYS A 90 23.40 -17.31 -3.63
C CYS A 90 23.79 -16.17 -2.66
N GLY A 91 23.30 -14.95 -2.90
CA GLY A 91 23.42 -13.81 -1.97
C GLY A 91 22.16 -12.95 -1.91
N ALA A 92 21.02 -13.49 -2.38
CA ALA A 92 19.75 -12.78 -2.32
C ALA A 92 19.06 -13.05 -0.98
N ARG A 93 18.36 -12.04 -0.47
CA ARG A 93 17.58 -12.19 0.75
C ARG A 93 16.35 -13.07 0.49
N ASP A 94 16.11 -14.03 1.39
CA ASP A 94 14.83 -14.71 1.51
C ASP A 94 13.73 -13.72 1.93
N LEU A 95 12.89 -13.33 0.96
CA LEU A 95 11.80 -12.36 1.14
C LEU A 95 10.56 -12.95 1.83
N SER A 96 10.51 -14.27 2.03
CA SER A 96 9.43 -14.91 2.81
C SER A 96 9.59 -14.70 4.32
N LYS A 97 10.79 -14.27 4.75
CA LYS A 97 11.15 -14.10 6.17
C LYS A 97 11.23 -12.63 6.55
N THR A 98 10.85 -12.35 7.79
CA THR A 98 11.02 -11.02 8.40
C THR A 98 12.51 -10.66 8.55
N LYS A 99 12.79 -9.40 8.92
CA LYS A 99 14.15 -8.94 9.24
C LYS A 99 14.88 -9.93 10.18
N TRP A 100 14.16 -10.40 11.20
CA TRP A 100 14.66 -11.19 12.32
C TRP A 100 14.75 -12.70 12.05
N ARG A 101 14.32 -13.16 10.86
CA ARG A 101 14.38 -14.57 10.45
C ARG A 101 13.77 -15.53 11.49
N LEU A 102 12.73 -15.07 12.19
CA LEU A 102 11.88 -15.89 13.06
C LEU A 102 11.09 -16.91 12.23
#